data_AF-A0A7Y4U6U0-F1
#
_entry.id   AF-A0A7Y4U6U0-F1
#
_cell.length_a   1.000
_cell.length_b   1.000
_cell.length_c   1.000
_cell.angle_alpha   90.00
_cell.angle_beta   90.00
_cell.angle_gamma   90.00
#
_symmetry.space_group_name_H-M   'P 1'
#
loop_
_entity.id
_entity.type
_entity.pdbx_description
1 polymer ?
#
loop_
_entity_poly.entity_id
_entity_poly.type
_entity_poly.pdbx_seq_one_letter_code
_entity_poly.pdbx_strand_id
1 'polypeptide(L)'
;MWSDLGAEDTIAPYALTWNTLLTPNGTHALTAVARDVAGNTKTATAVSVRVANTVPPQGSGIVAAYGFNATTGTVLVDVSGNNRHGMLVNSPTWVAGRFGNALSFDGSNDYATIGDVDLTGPFTISMWALPKNIGSGCHGSAVMKQYDYGLEVCNGNMYGQVGGGGSSWAASTSYIIPQANVWSHYTLTYDGTTARLYVNAALRSSAAGTHVTNNEPLMIGAWTTASEFFAGLIDEVRIYNRALTPAEIHRDLFTAVTGPYALTVTKAGTGSGTVSGPGVSCGRDCAQSYAGNTTVTLAAVPVAGSTFTGWSGSCTGTSACTLSMTAAKAVTATFTRTP
;
A
#
# COMPACT_ATOMS: atom_id res chain seq x y z
N MET A 1 21.87 31.50 -4.13
CA MET A 1 22.12 31.73 -5.57
C MET A 1 21.00 31.01 -6.31
N TRP A 2 20.30 31.68 -7.21
CA TRP A 2 19.17 31.09 -7.95
C TRP A 2 19.70 30.29 -9.13
N SER A 3 19.01 29.21 -9.49
CA SER A 3 19.31 28.37 -10.66
C SER A 3 18.07 28.28 -11.54
N ASP A 4 18.25 28.42 -12.85
CA ASP A 4 17.15 28.29 -13.80
C ASP A 4 16.64 26.84 -13.84
N LEU A 5 15.32 26.68 -13.81
CA LEU A 5 14.65 25.38 -13.85
C LEU A 5 14.34 24.90 -15.29
N GLY A 6 14.55 25.75 -16.29
CA GLY A 6 14.33 25.47 -17.70
C GLY A 6 14.63 26.69 -18.58
N ALA A 7 14.40 26.55 -19.89
CA ALA A 7 14.54 27.64 -20.84
C ALA A 7 13.42 28.69 -20.68
N GLU A 8 13.65 29.91 -21.20
CA GLU A 8 12.64 30.98 -21.27
C GLU A 8 11.43 30.52 -22.09
N ASP A 9 10.23 30.64 -21.50
CA ASP A 9 8.96 30.39 -22.20
C ASP A 9 8.46 31.69 -22.85
N THR A 10 8.21 31.63 -24.15
CA THR A 10 7.83 32.79 -24.97
C THR A 10 6.39 32.72 -25.48
N ILE A 11 5.62 31.69 -25.09
CA ILE A 11 4.26 31.45 -25.59
C ILE A 11 3.28 31.39 -24.41
N ALA A 12 2.23 32.21 -24.44
CA ALA A 12 1.18 32.16 -23.43
C ALA A 12 0.21 30.97 -23.69
N PRO A 13 -0.30 30.30 -22.64
CA PRO A 13 -0.05 30.54 -21.22
C PRO A 13 1.30 30.00 -20.76
N TYR A 14 2.09 30.86 -20.10
CA TYR A 14 3.46 30.53 -19.70
C TYR A 14 3.48 29.39 -18.67
N ALA A 15 4.23 28.32 -18.94
CA ALA A 15 4.30 27.16 -18.06
C ALA A 15 5.68 26.47 -18.13
N LEU A 16 6.10 25.91 -17.00
CA LEU A 16 7.31 25.09 -16.90
C LEU A 16 6.99 23.79 -16.18
N THR A 17 7.57 22.68 -16.66
CA THR A 17 7.58 21.41 -15.94
C THR A 17 8.89 21.28 -15.16
N TRP A 18 8.80 21.11 -13.84
CA TRP A 18 9.95 20.89 -12.97
C TRP A 18 10.02 19.44 -12.48
N ASN A 19 11.09 18.72 -12.83
CA ASN A 19 11.31 17.36 -12.31
C ASN A 19 11.92 17.41 -10.91
N THR A 20 11.09 17.24 -9.89
CA THR A 20 11.55 17.32 -8.49
C THR A 20 12.41 16.13 -8.06
N LEU A 21 12.38 14.99 -8.77
CA LEU A 21 13.13 13.77 -8.39
C LEU A 21 14.65 13.96 -8.41
N LEU A 22 15.13 14.98 -9.12
CA LEU A 22 16.55 15.33 -9.21
C LEU A 22 16.98 16.42 -8.21
N THR A 23 16.02 16.98 -7.47
CA THR A 23 16.25 18.08 -6.54
C THR A 23 16.45 17.53 -5.12
N PRO A 24 17.38 18.06 -4.30
CA PRO A 24 17.46 17.69 -2.89
C PRO A 24 16.17 17.98 -2.11
N ASN A 25 15.89 17.16 -1.10
CA ASN A 25 14.75 17.40 -0.22
C ASN A 25 14.91 18.66 0.61
N GLY A 26 13.81 19.35 0.88
CA GLY A 26 13.78 20.56 1.68
C GLY A 26 12.85 21.61 1.12
N THR A 27 12.88 22.79 1.74
CA THR A 27 12.16 23.96 1.26
C THR A 27 12.97 24.64 0.17
N HIS A 28 12.32 24.87 -0.97
CA HIS A 28 12.84 25.60 -2.12
C HIS A 28 12.00 26.85 -2.34
N ALA A 29 12.64 27.96 -2.66
CA ALA A 29 11.95 29.14 -3.12
C ALA A 29 11.91 29.09 -4.65
N LEU A 30 10.73 29.30 -5.25
CA LEU A 30 10.56 29.43 -6.69
C LEU A 30 10.16 30.86 -7.02
N THR A 31 10.75 31.43 -8.07
CA THR A 31 10.33 32.72 -8.62
C THR A 31 10.30 32.64 -10.13
N ALA A 32 9.43 33.44 -10.75
CA ALA A 32 9.42 33.65 -12.19
C ALA A 32 10.09 35.00 -12.49
N VAL A 33 10.93 35.02 -13.52
CA VAL A 33 11.49 36.25 -14.08
C VAL A 33 10.88 36.47 -15.45
N ALA A 34 10.24 37.61 -15.64
CA ALA A 34 9.73 38.04 -16.94
C ALA A 34 10.60 39.16 -17.49
N ARG A 35 10.73 39.24 -18.82
CA ARG A 35 11.42 40.34 -19.51
C ARG A 35 10.54 40.97 -20.58
N ASP A 36 10.69 42.27 -20.79
CA ASP A 36 10.08 42.97 -21.92
C ASP A 36 10.98 42.93 -23.18
N VAL A 37 10.48 43.47 -24.29
CA VAL A 37 11.21 43.55 -25.57
C VAL A 37 12.44 44.45 -25.51
N ALA A 38 12.51 45.37 -24.55
CA ALA A 38 13.67 46.22 -24.30
C ALA A 38 14.71 45.56 -23.39
N GLY A 39 14.44 44.35 -22.89
CA GLY A 39 15.32 43.60 -22.01
C GLY A 39 15.18 43.93 -20.53
N ASN A 40 14.20 44.77 -20.13
CA ASN A 40 13.96 45.05 -18.73
C ASN A 40 13.32 43.83 -18.07
N THR A 41 13.85 43.41 -16.92
CA THR A 41 13.38 42.23 -16.20
C THR A 41 12.61 42.59 -14.94
N LYS A 42 11.59 41.79 -14.59
CA LYS A 42 10.94 41.84 -13.28
C LYS A 42 10.82 40.44 -12.69
N THR A 43 11.20 40.30 -11.42
CA THR A 43 11.15 39.06 -10.66
C THR A 43 9.90 39.05 -9.79
N ALA A 44 9.14 37.96 -9.83
CA ALA A 44 7.98 37.78 -8.97
C ALA A 44 8.39 37.52 -7.52
N THR A 45 7.47 37.77 -6.58
CA THR A 45 7.64 37.33 -5.19
C THR A 45 7.84 35.82 -5.16
N ALA A 46 8.82 35.36 -4.38
CA ALA A 46 9.12 33.95 -4.30
C ALA A 46 7.98 33.17 -3.63
N VAL A 47 7.64 32.01 -4.20
CA VAL A 47 6.72 31.03 -3.61
C VAL A 47 7.56 29.94 -2.96
N SER A 48 7.25 29.62 -1.71
CA SER A 48 7.90 28.53 -0.99
C SER A 48 7.24 27.20 -1.34
N VAL A 49 8.03 26.24 -1.82
CA VAL A 49 7.60 24.87 -2.12
C VAL A 49 8.48 23.88 -1.38
N ARG A 50 7.92 22.79 -0.87
CA ARG A 50 8.70 21.75 -0.20
C ARG A 50 8.87 20.54 -1.10
N VAL A 51 10.11 20.24 -1.49
CA VAL A 51 10.47 19.01 -2.18
C VAL A 51 10.72 17.91 -1.16
N ALA A 52 10.03 16.78 -1.33
CA ALA A 52 10.18 15.62 -0.47
C ALA A 52 10.20 14.35 -1.32
N ASN A 53 11.36 14.04 -1.88
CA ASN A 53 11.64 12.81 -2.61
C ASN A 53 11.94 11.62 -1.69
N THR A 54 12.13 11.85 -0.38
CA THR A 54 12.13 10.75 0.59
C THR A 54 10.70 10.34 0.82
N VAL A 55 10.32 9.23 0.20
CA VAL A 55 9.06 8.55 0.45
C VAL A 55 9.18 7.87 1.83
N PRO A 56 8.34 8.21 2.84
CA PRO A 56 8.32 7.53 4.13
C PRO A 56 8.24 6.01 3.94
N PRO A 57 8.82 5.17 4.82
CA PRO A 57 8.71 3.72 4.68
C PRO A 57 7.26 3.28 4.47
N GLN A 58 7.00 2.27 3.64
CA GLN A 58 5.64 1.87 3.29
C GLN A 58 4.79 1.43 4.48
N GLY A 59 5.42 0.91 5.55
CA GLY A 59 4.74 0.58 6.81
C GLY A 59 4.42 1.77 7.71
N SER A 60 4.88 2.99 7.39
CA SER A 60 4.59 4.17 8.21
C SER A 60 3.10 4.53 8.09
N GLY A 61 2.40 4.47 9.23
CA GLY A 61 0.97 4.78 9.32
C GLY A 61 0.05 3.76 8.64
N ILE A 62 0.52 2.56 8.32
CA ILE A 62 -0.35 1.49 7.82
C ILE A 62 -1.25 0.98 8.96
N VAL A 63 -2.55 0.91 8.70
CA VAL A 63 -3.57 0.37 9.62
C VAL A 63 -3.92 -1.06 9.24
N ALA A 64 -4.08 -1.33 7.94
CA ALA A 64 -4.35 -2.66 7.40
C ALA A 64 -3.76 -2.78 6.00
N ALA A 65 -3.33 -3.99 5.64
CA ALA A 65 -2.84 -4.27 4.29
C ALA A 65 -3.24 -5.69 3.88
N TYR A 66 -3.90 -5.83 2.73
CA TYR A 66 -4.37 -7.10 2.19
C TYR A 66 -3.83 -7.28 0.78
N GLY A 67 -2.94 -8.27 0.59
CA GLY A 67 -2.35 -8.56 -0.73
C GLY A 67 -3.03 -9.69 -1.48
N PHE A 68 -4.12 -10.26 -0.93
CA PHE A 68 -4.94 -11.27 -1.61
C PHE A 68 -4.18 -12.49 -2.19
N ASN A 69 -3.03 -12.82 -1.63
CA ASN A 69 -2.12 -13.86 -2.14
C ASN A 69 -2.39 -15.28 -1.63
N ALA A 70 -3.50 -15.52 -0.95
CA ALA A 70 -3.90 -16.88 -0.58
C ALA A 70 -4.40 -17.63 -1.83
N THR A 71 -4.40 -18.96 -1.76
CA THR A 71 -4.94 -19.83 -2.82
C THR A 71 -6.19 -20.59 -2.39
N THR A 72 -6.45 -20.63 -1.07
CA THR A 72 -7.58 -21.34 -0.44
C THR A 72 -7.91 -20.68 0.90
N GLY A 73 -9.05 -21.08 1.50
CA GLY A 73 -9.46 -20.67 2.83
C GLY A 73 -10.45 -19.51 2.85
N THR A 74 -10.96 -19.21 4.04
CA THR A 74 -12.04 -18.23 4.30
C THR A 74 -11.55 -17.00 5.07
N VAL A 75 -10.24 -16.85 5.27
CA VAL A 75 -9.66 -15.72 6.02
C VAL A 75 -8.90 -14.82 5.06
N LEU A 76 -9.25 -13.54 5.07
CA LEU A 76 -8.50 -12.50 4.40
C LEU A 76 -7.42 -11.98 5.34
N VAL A 77 -6.18 -12.43 5.13
CA VAL A 77 -5.08 -12.13 6.04
C VAL A 77 -4.62 -10.68 5.88
N ASP A 78 -4.86 -9.86 6.91
CA ASP A 78 -4.11 -8.61 7.13
C ASP A 78 -2.63 -8.90 7.37
N VAL A 79 -1.80 -8.36 6.49
CA VAL A 79 -0.35 -8.50 6.54
C VAL A 79 0.35 -7.21 6.99
N SER A 80 -0.38 -6.24 7.53
CA SER A 80 0.22 -5.03 8.12
C SER A 80 0.95 -5.29 9.44
N GLY A 81 0.63 -6.41 10.11
CA GLY A 81 1.07 -6.70 11.49
C GLY A 81 0.10 -6.23 12.57
N ASN A 82 -1.02 -5.60 12.20
CA ASN A 82 -2.03 -5.09 13.15
C ASN A 82 -3.17 -6.07 13.44
N ASN A 83 -3.08 -7.31 12.96
CA ASN A 83 -4.03 -8.39 13.22
C ASN A 83 -5.48 -8.05 12.83
N ARG A 84 -5.69 -7.25 11.77
CA ARG A 84 -7.02 -6.89 11.25
C ARG A 84 -7.49 -7.88 10.19
N HIS A 85 -7.39 -9.17 10.46
CA HIS A 85 -7.80 -10.20 9.51
C HIS A 85 -9.31 -10.10 9.23
N GLY A 86 -9.68 -10.27 7.96
CA GLY A 86 -11.06 -10.35 7.53
C GLY A 86 -11.57 -11.78 7.43
N MET A 87 -12.88 -11.93 7.44
CA MET A 87 -13.56 -13.19 7.14
C MET A 87 -14.30 -13.07 5.80
N LEU A 88 -14.05 -14.02 4.90
CA LEU A 88 -14.74 -14.14 3.62
C LEU A 88 -16.14 -14.71 3.83
N VAL A 89 -17.12 -14.12 3.16
CA VAL A 89 -18.53 -14.48 3.22
C VAL A 89 -19.00 -14.82 1.81
N ASN A 90 -19.77 -15.90 1.69
CA ASN A 90 -20.31 -16.45 0.43
C ASN A 90 -19.29 -16.99 -0.59
N SER A 91 -18.03 -17.15 -0.17
CA SER A 91 -16.95 -17.83 -0.90
C SER A 91 -16.50 -17.14 -2.19
N PRO A 92 -16.10 -15.85 -2.12
CA PRO A 92 -15.36 -15.23 -3.22
C PRO A 92 -14.12 -16.07 -3.57
N THR A 93 -13.75 -16.06 -4.84
CA THR A 93 -12.77 -17.02 -5.38
C THR A 93 -11.40 -16.40 -5.62
N TRP A 94 -10.34 -17.15 -5.30
CA TRP A 94 -8.97 -16.75 -5.56
C TRP A 94 -8.63 -16.95 -7.05
N VAL A 95 -8.15 -15.90 -7.70
CA VAL A 95 -7.78 -15.90 -9.13
C VAL A 95 -6.44 -15.19 -9.33
N ALA A 96 -5.86 -15.27 -10.53
CA ALA A 96 -4.68 -14.48 -10.86
C ALA A 96 -4.99 -12.96 -10.75
N GLY A 97 -4.15 -12.26 -10.00
CA GLY A 97 -4.34 -10.85 -9.66
C GLY A 97 -3.46 -9.88 -10.42
N ARG A 98 -3.41 -8.65 -9.93
CA ARG A 98 -2.47 -7.63 -10.43
C ARG A 98 -1.05 -7.94 -9.96
N PHE A 99 -0.92 -8.40 -8.72
CA PHE A 99 0.29 -8.93 -8.12
C PHE A 99 -0.02 -10.29 -7.48
N GLY A 100 0.52 -11.37 -8.04
CA GLY A 100 0.22 -12.71 -7.54
C GLY A 100 -1.27 -13.06 -7.76
N ASN A 101 -2.02 -13.19 -6.67
CA ASN A 101 -3.45 -13.52 -6.72
C ASN A 101 -4.32 -12.30 -6.34
N ALA A 102 -5.58 -12.33 -6.78
CA ALA A 102 -6.62 -11.41 -6.38
C ALA A 102 -7.84 -12.20 -5.90
N LEU A 103 -8.79 -11.49 -5.31
CA LEU A 103 -10.08 -12.07 -4.94
C LEU A 103 -11.15 -11.60 -5.93
N SER A 104 -11.89 -12.56 -6.47
CA SER A 104 -13.00 -12.34 -7.39
C SER A 104 -14.32 -12.30 -6.64
N PHE A 105 -15.07 -11.23 -6.84
CA PHE A 105 -16.39 -11.00 -6.27
C PHE A 105 -17.43 -11.05 -7.39
N ASP A 106 -18.52 -11.78 -7.16
CA ASP A 106 -19.51 -12.13 -8.17
C ASP A 106 -20.54 -11.02 -8.48
N GLY A 107 -20.65 -10.02 -7.62
CA GLY A 107 -21.62 -8.94 -7.73
C GLY A 107 -23.00 -9.23 -7.13
N SER A 108 -23.15 -10.34 -6.38
CA SER A 108 -24.43 -10.76 -5.82
C SER A 108 -24.43 -10.79 -4.30
N ASN A 109 -23.42 -11.42 -3.70
CA ASN A 109 -23.37 -11.57 -2.24
C ASN A 109 -21.96 -11.82 -1.66
N ASP A 110 -20.92 -11.86 -2.49
CA ASP A 110 -19.55 -12.07 -2.07
C ASP A 110 -18.96 -10.83 -1.38
N TYR A 111 -18.32 -11.00 -0.22
CA TYR A 111 -17.54 -9.95 0.44
C TYR A 111 -16.58 -10.49 1.50
N ALA A 112 -15.70 -9.63 1.99
CA ALA A 112 -14.95 -9.83 3.22
C ALA A 112 -15.40 -8.82 4.28
N THR A 113 -15.63 -9.28 5.51
CA THR A 113 -15.87 -8.40 6.67
C THR A 113 -14.62 -8.32 7.53
N ILE A 114 -14.18 -7.11 7.86
CA ILE A 114 -12.96 -6.85 8.63
C ILE A 114 -13.29 -6.54 10.11
N GLY A 115 -14.45 -5.94 10.35
CA GLY A 115 -14.82 -5.34 11.63
C GLY A 115 -14.52 -3.84 11.66
N ASP A 116 -14.52 -3.26 12.85
CA ASP A 116 -14.43 -1.81 13.00
C ASP A 116 -13.00 -1.28 12.81
N VAL A 117 -12.86 -0.29 11.93
CA VAL A 117 -11.59 0.34 11.55
C VAL A 117 -11.76 1.86 11.55
N ASP A 118 -11.61 2.45 12.73
CA ASP A 118 -11.74 3.89 12.92
C ASP A 118 -10.53 4.68 12.40
N LEU A 119 -10.83 5.67 11.56
CA LEU A 119 -9.85 6.61 11.00
C LEU A 119 -10.25 8.03 11.42
N THR A 120 -9.89 8.43 12.63
CA THR A 120 -10.35 9.69 13.25
C THR A 120 -9.61 10.95 12.77
N GLY A 121 -8.57 10.80 11.96
CA GLY A 121 -7.74 11.88 11.44
C GLY A 121 -7.58 11.78 9.92
N PRO A 122 -6.51 12.37 9.35
CA PRO A 122 -6.18 12.16 7.95
C PRO A 122 -6.03 10.66 7.65
N PHE A 123 -6.42 10.23 6.46
CA PHE A 123 -6.32 8.81 6.08
C PHE A 123 -6.13 8.61 4.58
N THR A 124 -5.77 7.38 4.21
CA THR A 124 -5.73 6.94 2.80
C THR A 124 -6.24 5.52 2.67
N ILE A 125 -7.02 5.27 1.62
CA ILE A 125 -7.42 3.94 1.17
C ILE A 125 -6.88 3.79 -0.24
N SER A 126 -6.11 2.73 -0.49
CA SER A 126 -5.54 2.43 -1.80
C SER A 126 -5.85 0.99 -2.18
N MET A 127 -6.15 0.74 -3.45
CA MET A 127 -6.39 -0.62 -3.95
C MET A 127 -6.09 -0.71 -5.43
N TRP A 128 -5.76 -1.92 -5.90
CA TRP A 128 -5.98 -2.30 -7.28
C TRP A 128 -7.37 -2.89 -7.42
N ALA A 129 -8.12 -2.46 -8.44
CA ALA A 129 -9.41 -3.07 -8.76
C ALA A 129 -9.58 -3.23 -10.27
N LEU A 130 -10.35 -4.26 -10.65
CA LEU A 130 -10.81 -4.53 -12.00
C LEU A 130 -12.34 -4.66 -11.96
N PRO A 131 -13.08 -3.55 -12.06
CA PRO A 131 -14.54 -3.58 -12.07
C PRO A 131 -15.07 -4.26 -13.35
N LYS A 132 -15.99 -5.23 -13.17
CA LYS A 132 -16.67 -5.93 -14.27
C LYS A 132 -18.00 -5.26 -14.63
N ASN A 133 -18.75 -4.79 -13.63
CA ASN A 133 -19.99 -4.04 -13.83
C ASN A 133 -19.74 -2.55 -13.61
N ILE A 134 -19.95 -1.74 -14.65
CA ILE A 134 -19.85 -0.27 -14.62
C ILE A 134 -21.12 0.37 -15.19
N GLY A 135 -22.25 -0.34 -15.13
CA GLY A 135 -23.54 0.14 -15.61
C GLY A 135 -24.17 1.25 -14.76
N SER A 136 -25.44 1.53 -15.01
CA SER A 136 -26.25 2.43 -14.19
C SER A 136 -26.57 1.80 -12.82
N GLY A 137 -26.73 2.66 -11.81
CA GLY A 137 -27.03 2.26 -10.44
C GLY A 137 -25.77 2.18 -9.56
N CYS A 138 -26.00 2.20 -8.25
CA CYS A 138 -24.99 1.96 -7.22
C CYS A 138 -25.13 0.50 -6.82
N HIS A 139 -24.17 -0.31 -7.28
CA HIS A 139 -24.27 -1.76 -7.17
C HIS A 139 -22.95 -2.39 -6.77
N GLY A 140 -21.89 -1.63 -6.48
CA GLY A 140 -20.57 -2.23 -6.26
C GLY A 140 -19.66 -1.43 -5.33
N SER A 141 -19.76 -1.69 -4.04
CA SER A 141 -18.82 -1.16 -3.03
C SER A 141 -17.56 -2.01 -2.96
N ALA A 142 -16.41 -1.47 -3.39
CA ALA A 142 -15.16 -2.21 -3.42
C ALA A 142 -14.49 -2.23 -2.04
N VAL A 143 -14.39 -1.08 -1.37
CA VAL A 143 -13.99 -0.95 0.04
C VAL A 143 -14.96 0.03 0.67
N MET A 144 -15.70 -0.38 1.69
CA MET A 144 -16.75 0.44 2.30
C MET A 144 -16.81 0.24 3.80
N LYS A 145 -16.68 1.34 4.53
CA LYS A 145 -17.17 1.47 5.90
C LYS A 145 -18.42 2.34 5.84
N GLN A 146 -19.56 1.70 6.02
CA GLN A 146 -20.89 2.26 5.71
C GLN A 146 -21.05 3.66 6.32
N TYR A 147 -21.43 4.65 5.48
CA TYR A 147 -21.60 6.06 5.84
C TYR A 147 -20.38 6.76 6.50
N ASP A 148 -19.20 6.16 6.43
CA ASP A 148 -17.97 6.63 7.07
C ASP A 148 -16.91 6.98 6.02
N TYR A 149 -16.51 6.01 5.20
CA TYR A 149 -15.62 6.22 4.06
C TYR A 149 -15.72 5.05 3.08
N GLY A 150 -15.41 5.29 1.81
CA GLY A 150 -15.40 4.19 0.85
C GLY A 150 -14.92 4.54 -0.55
N LEU A 151 -14.64 3.48 -1.30
CA LEU A 151 -14.44 3.45 -2.74
C LEU A 151 -15.53 2.57 -3.35
N GLU A 152 -16.35 3.15 -4.23
CA GLU A 152 -17.57 2.55 -4.73
C GLU A 152 -17.73 2.78 -6.24
N VAL A 153 -18.25 1.79 -6.96
CA VAL A 153 -18.65 1.91 -8.36
C VAL A 153 -20.16 2.22 -8.45
N CYS A 154 -20.48 3.42 -8.90
CA CYS A 154 -21.86 3.86 -9.18
C CYS A 154 -21.93 4.55 -10.54
N ASN A 155 -22.97 4.28 -11.32
CA ASN A 155 -23.27 5.04 -12.54
C ASN A 155 -22.05 5.20 -13.47
N GLY A 156 -21.28 4.13 -13.67
CA GLY A 156 -20.05 4.13 -14.48
C GLY A 156 -18.86 4.92 -13.91
N ASN A 157 -18.94 5.40 -12.67
CA ASN A 157 -17.87 6.12 -11.99
C ASN A 157 -17.30 5.33 -10.82
N MET A 158 -16.01 5.47 -10.58
CA MET A 158 -15.42 5.20 -9.27
C MET A 158 -15.60 6.44 -8.41
N TYR A 159 -16.31 6.31 -7.30
CA TYR A 159 -16.47 7.33 -6.28
C TYR A 159 -15.50 7.09 -5.13
N GLY A 160 -14.95 8.19 -4.60
CA GLY A 160 -14.28 8.21 -3.31
C GLY A 160 -15.07 9.09 -2.35
N GLN A 161 -15.55 8.53 -1.26
CA GLN A 161 -16.53 9.15 -0.37
C GLN A 161 -16.02 9.24 1.07
N VAL A 162 -16.39 10.33 1.74
CA VAL A 162 -16.11 10.60 3.16
C VAL A 162 -17.42 11.00 3.83
N GLY A 163 -17.74 10.36 4.94
CA GLY A 163 -19.01 10.44 5.67
C GLY A 163 -19.12 11.65 6.60
N GLY A 164 -20.34 12.15 6.78
CA GLY A 164 -20.65 13.33 7.60
C GLY A 164 -21.39 13.06 8.91
N GLY A 165 -21.42 11.80 9.39
CA GLY A 165 -22.04 11.45 10.68
C GLY A 165 -23.54 11.13 10.62
N GLY A 166 -24.04 10.83 9.42
CA GLY A 166 -25.41 10.40 9.13
C GLY A 166 -25.48 9.68 7.79
N SER A 167 -26.65 9.55 7.18
CA SER A 167 -26.82 8.83 5.90
C SER A 167 -26.35 9.60 4.65
N SER A 168 -25.44 10.57 4.81
CA SER A 168 -24.99 11.46 3.74
C SER A 168 -23.47 11.60 3.72
N TRP A 169 -22.92 11.68 2.51
CA TRP A 169 -21.50 11.94 2.29
C TRP A 169 -21.18 13.43 2.49
N ALA A 170 -20.18 13.72 3.32
CA ALA A 170 -19.65 15.07 3.52
C ALA A 170 -18.77 15.52 2.37
N ALA A 171 -18.03 14.59 1.75
CA ALA A 171 -17.27 14.82 0.54
C ALA A 171 -17.44 13.64 -0.41
N SER A 172 -17.61 13.92 -1.69
CA SER A 172 -17.73 12.91 -2.75
C SER A 172 -16.90 13.33 -3.95
N THR A 173 -16.02 12.44 -4.37
CA THR A 173 -15.13 12.59 -5.53
C THR A 173 -15.49 11.54 -6.55
N SER A 174 -15.24 11.79 -7.85
CA SER A 174 -15.61 10.83 -8.89
C SER A 174 -14.58 10.76 -10.02
N TYR A 175 -14.58 9.63 -10.71
CA TYR A 175 -13.85 9.40 -11.94
C TYR A 175 -14.63 8.44 -12.84
N ILE A 176 -14.91 8.85 -14.08
CA ILE A 176 -15.56 8.00 -15.08
C ILE A 176 -14.63 6.84 -15.42
N ILE A 177 -15.09 5.61 -15.22
CA ILE A 177 -14.34 4.40 -15.58
C ILE A 177 -14.47 4.22 -17.10
N PRO A 178 -13.38 4.37 -17.87
CA PRO A 178 -13.48 4.41 -19.33
C PRO A 178 -13.83 3.03 -19.94
N GLN A 179 -13.47 1.94 -19.25
CA GLN A 179 -13.66 0.59 -19.75
C GLN A 179 -13.76 -0.40 -18.57
N ALA A 180 -14.70 -1.33 -18.66
CA ALA A 180 -14.79 -2.47 -17.74
C ALA A 180 -13.64 -3.45 -17.97
N ASN A 181 -13.36 -4.27 -16.95
CA ASN A 181 -12.34 -5.32 -16.99
C ASN A 181 -10.91 -4.82 -17.25
N VAL A 182 -10.61 -3.59 -16.80
CA VAL A 182 -9.26 -3.02 -16.86
C VAL A 182 -8.77 -2.76 -15.44
N TRP A 183 -7.61 -3.29 -15.08
CA TRP A 183 -6.95 -2.99 -13.81
C TRP A 183 -6.64 -1.50 -13.72
N SER A 184 -7.04 -0.88 -12.62
CA SER A 184 -6.63 0.47 -12.25
C SER A 184 -6.34 0.54 -10.76
N HIS A 185 -5.37 1.37 -10.39
CA HIS A 185 -5.06 1.66 -9.00
C HIS A 185 -5.87 2.88 -8.55
N TYR A 186 -6.76 2.68 -7.59
CA TYR A 186 -7.64 3.71 -7.05
C TYR A 186 -7.17 4.08 -5.65
N THR A 187 -7.02 5.37 -5.39
CA THR A 187 -6.59 5.86 -4.08
C THR A 187 -7.43 7.04 -3.63
N LEU A 188 -8.10 6.90 -2.49
CA LEU A 188 -8.78 7.99 -1.78
C LEU A 188 -7.88 8.48 -0.65
N THR A 189 -7.48 9.75 -0.67
CA THR A 189 -6.81 10.40 0.47
C THR A 189 -7.73 11.43 1.10
N TYR A 190 -7.71 11.56 2.42
CA TYR A 190 -8.37 12.63 3.16
C TYR A 190 -7.35 13.30 4.10
N ASP A 191 -7.17 14.62 3.99
CA ASP A 191 -6.16 15.37 4.75
C ASP A 191 -6.68 15.97 6.07
N GLY A 192 -7.90 15.62 6.48
CA GLY A 192 -8.61 16.25 7.60
C GLY A 192 -9.61 17.33 7.15
N THR A 193 -9.56 17.75 5.88
CA THR A 193 -10.50 18.73 5.30
C THR A 193 -10.97 18.39 3.90
N THR A 194 -10.11 17.74 3.10
CA THR A 194 -10.30 17.55 1.67
C THR A 194 -10.05 16.10 1.29
N ALA A 195 -11.06 15.48 0.70
CA ALA A 195 -10.98 14.20 0.02
C ALA A 195 -10.41 14.38 -1.39
N ARG A 196 -9.52 13.47 -1.82
CA ARG A 196 -8.94 13.46 -3.18
C ARG A 196 -8.92 12.03 -3.71
N LEU A 197 -9.41 11.85 -4.94
CA LEU A 197 -9.36 10.59 -5.66
C LEU A 197 -8.25 10.64 -6.71
N TYR A 198 -7.34 9.68 -6.62
CA TYR A 198 -6.30 9.43 -7.60
C TYR A 198 -6.59 8.13 -8.33
N VAL A 199 -6.27 8.11 -9.63
CA VAL A 199 -6.33 6.91 -10.47
C VAL A 199 -5.01 6.75 -11.20
N ASN A 200 -4.33 5.63 -10.98
CA ASN A 200 -2.98 5.37 -11.47
C ASN A 200 -2.00 6.50 -11.09
N ALA A 201 -2.06 6.92 -9.82
CA ALA A 201 -1.30 8.03 -9.23
C ALA A 201 -1.58 9.44 -9.79
N ALA A 202 -2.48 9.59 -10.76
CA ALA A 202 -2.93 10.89 -11.24
C ALA A 202 -4.15 11.38 -10.45
N LEU A 203 -4.12 12.62 -9.95
CA LEU A 203 -5.28 13.24 -9.29
C LEU A 203 -6.42 13.41 -10.31
N ARG A 204 -7.62 12.96 -9.94
CA ARG A 204 -8.82 13.03 -10.80
C ARG A 204 -9.87 13.98 -10.28
N SER A 205 -10.10 13.99 -8.97
CA SER A 205 -11.16 14.78 -8.34
C SER A 205 -10.80 15.10 -6.89
N SER A 206 -11.33 16.21 -6.40
CA SER A 206 -11.22 16.61 -4.98
C SER A 206 -12.51 17.24 -4.49
N ALA A 207 -12.84 17.02 -3.22
CA ALA A 207 -14.01 17.61 -2.57
C ALA A 207 -13.69 17.92 -1.10
N ALA A 208 -14.13 19.07 -0.60
CA ALA A 208 -14.01 19.43 0.81
C ALA A 208 -15.20 18.87 1.59
N GLY A 209 -14.97 18.50 2.86
CA GLY A 209 -16.01 18.02 3.76
C GLY A 209 -15.42 17.63 5.10
N THR A 210 -16.22 17.74 6.17
CA THR A 210 -15.81 17.34 7.52
C THR A 210 -16.18 15.88 7.75
N HIS A 211 -15.17 15.04 7.90
CA HIS A 211 -15.33 13.63 8.23
C HIS A 211 -15.85 13.41 9.65
N VAL A 212 -16.77 12.48 9.79
CA VAL A 212 -17.24 11.98 11.09
C VAL A 212 -17.27 10.44 11.02
N THR A 213 -16.65 9.81 12.00
CA THR A 213 -16.58 8.35 12.11
C THR A 213 -17.87 7.77 12.69
N ASN A 214 -18.07 6.48 12.47
CA ASN A 214 -19.08 5.66 13.14
C ASN A 214 -18.47 4.30 13.54
N ASN A 215 -19.29 3.34 14.00
CA ASN A 215 -18.80 2.01 14.43
C ASN A 215 -19.22 0.88 13.46
N GLU A 216 -19.67 1.23 12.25
CA GLU A 216 -20.03 0.23 11.25
C GLU A 216 -18.78 -0.55 10.79
N PRO A 217 -18.90 -1.84 10.49
CA PRO A 217 -17.77 -2.64 10.06
C PRO A 217 -17.27 -2.17 8.69
N LEU A 218 -15.95 -2.22 8.51
CA LEU A 218 -15.31 -2.14 7.21
C LEU A 218 -15.55 -3.45 6.44
N MET A 219 -15.99 -3.31 5.20
CA MET A 219 -16.19 -4.40 4.25
C MET A 219 -15.36 -4.18 2.99
N ILE A 220 -14.94 -5.28 2.38
CA ILE A 220 -14.34 -5.30 1.04
C ILE A 220 -15.26 -6.12 0.15
N GLY A 221 -15.75 -5.52 -0.93
CA GLY A 221 -16.65 -6.13 -1.89
C GLY A 221 -18.15 -5.94 -1.62
N ALA A 222 -18.56 -5.26 -0.55
CA ALA A 222 -19.98 -4.98 -0.33
C ALA A 222 -20.27 -3.73 0.50
N TRP A 223 -21.51 -3.24 0.32
CA TRP A 223 -22.28 -2.49 1.30
C TRP A 223 -23.61 -3.22 1.51
N THR A 224 -23.66 -4.06 2.54
CA THR A 224 -24.77 -5.01 2.74
C THR A 224 -26.10 -4.34 3.05
N THR A 225 -26.11 -3.21 3.79
CA THR A 225 -27.36 -2.47 4.10
C THR A 225 -28.01 -1.90 2.84
N ALA A 226 -27.20 -1.45 1.86
CA ALA A 226 -27.68 -0.97 0.57
C ALA A 226 -27.90 -2.10 -0.45
N SER A 227 -27.56 -3.35 -0.10
CA SER A 227 -27.55 -4.51 -1.01
C SER A 227 -26.68 -4.28 -2.26
N GLU A 228 -25.52 -3.66 -2.07
CA GLU A 228 -24.55 -3.38 -3.13
C GLU A 228 -23.36 -4.33 -3.01
N PHE A 229 -23.01 -5.02 -4.10
CA PHE A 229 -22.00 -6.06 -4.11
C PHE A 229 -21.07 -5.87 -5.31
N PHE A 230 -19.79 -5.71 -5.05
CA PHE A 230 -18.81 -5.46 -6.10
C PHE A 230 -18.74 -6.65 -7.06
N ALA A 231 -18.84 -6.39 -8.36
CA ALA A 231 -18.60 -7.37 -9.41
C ALA A 231 -17.23 -7.10 -10.03
N GLY A 232 -16.24 -7.97 -9.81
CA GLY A 232 -14.90 -7.79 -10.35
C GLY A 232 -13.81 -8.38 -9.48
N LEU A 233 -12.57 -7.94 -9.72
CA LEU A 233 -11.40 -8.35 -8.94
C LEU A 233 -10.90 -7.20 -8.06
N ILE A 234 -10.48 -7.51 -6.84
CA ILE A 234 -9.79 -6.57 -5.95
C ILE A 234 -8.48 -7.20 -5.51
N ASP A 235 -7.44 -6.37 -5.47
CA ASP A 235 -6.08 -6.74 -5.08
C ASP A 235 -5.44 -5.58 -4.31
N GLU A 236 -4.36 -5.86 -3.56
CA GLU A 236 -3.44 -4.83 -3.05
C GLU A 236 -4.07 -3.70 -2.19
N VAL A 237 -5.06 -4.03 -1.35
CA VAL A 237 -5.74 -3.06 -0.49
C VAL A 237 -4.81 -2.61 0.62
N ARG A 238 -4.64 -1.29 0.78
CA ARG A 238 -3.88 -0.64 1.85
C ARG A 238 -4.73 0.44 2.50
N ILE A 239 -4.70 0.50 3.82
CA ILE A 239 -5.39 1.52 4.62
C ILE A 239 -4.37 2.19 5.52
N TYR A 240 -4.29 3.52 5.45
CA TYR A 240 -3.36 4.34 6.21
C TYR A 240 -4.10 5.33 7.12
N ASN A 241 -3.56 5.59 8.32
CA ASN A 241 -4.04 6.63 9.24
C ASN A 241 -3.39 8.01 8.99
N ARG A 242 -3.06 8.27 7.72
CA ARG A 242 -2.55 9.53 7.22
C ARG A 242 -2.89 9.70 5.75
N ALA A 243 -2.93 10.95 5.29
CA ALA A 243 -2.97 11.25 3.87
C ALA A 243 -1.59 10.93 3.24
N LEU A 244 -1.57 10.06 2.23
CA LEU A 244 -0.38 9.80 1.43
C LEU A 244 -0.10 10.96 0.47
N THR A 245 1.18 11.21 0.22
CA THR A 245 1.63 12.12 -0.83
C THR A 245 1.56 11.48 -2.22
N PRO A 246 1.51 12.25 -3.32
CA PRO A 246 1.53 11.69 -4.68
C PRO A 246 2.71 10.73 -4.95
N ALA A 247 3.89 10.99 -4.37
CA ALA A 247 5.05 10.11 -4.51
C ALA A 247 4.85 8.75 -3.80
N GLU A 248 4.17 8.74 -2.66
CA GLU A 248 3.81 7.50 -1.95
C GLU A 248 2.76 6.70 -2.72
N ILE A 249 1.75 7.37 -3.26
CA ILE A 249 0.73 6.74 -4.11
C ILE A 249 1.38 6.13 -5.37
N HIS A 250 2.34 6.83 -5.97
CA HIS A 250 3.10 6.31 -7.11
C HIS A 250 3.95 5.10 -6.72
N ARG A 251 4.51 5.03 -5.51
CA ARG A 251 5.20 3.81 -5.05
C ARG A 251 4.22 2.65 -4.88
N ASP A 252 3.06 2.89 -4.25
CA ASP A 252 2.07 1.84 -4.01
C ASP A 252 1.56 1.24 -5.33
N LEU A 253 1.54 2.01 -6.42
CA LEU A 253 1.22 1.52 -7.77
C LEU A 253 2.11 0.34 -8.23
N PHE A 254 3.37 0.29 -7.80
CA PHE A 254 4.37 -0.68 -8.28
C PHE A 254 4.85 -1.67 -7.21
N THR A 255 4.31 -1.59 -6.00
CA THR A 255 4.74 -2.46 -4.90
C THR A 255 3.62 -3.41 -4.53
N ALA A 256 3.94 -4.68 -4.35
CA ALA A 256 3.00 -5.67 -3.85
C ALA A 256 2.80 -5.53 -2.33
N VAL A 257 1.62 -5.87 -1.83
CA VAL A 257 1.29 -5.96 -0.41
C VAL A 257 1.84 -7.30 0.04
N THR A 258 2.99 -7.22 0.68
CA THR A 258 3.64 -8.37 1.30
C THR A 258 3.75 -8.14 2.79
N GLY A 259 3.55 -9.19 3.57
CA GLY A 259 3.58 -9.11 5.02
C GLY A 259 4.96 -9.00 5.62
N PRO A 260 5.04 -8.67 6.93
CA PRO A 260 6.15 -9.13 7.72
C PRO A 260 6.11 -10.65 7.73
N TYR A 261 7.15 -11.28 7.22
CA TYR A 261 7.29 -12.72 7.25
C TYR A 261 8.24 -13.11 8.37
N ALA A 262 7.78 -14.01 9.23
CA ALA A 262 8.60 -14.58 10.28
C ALA A 262 9.69 -15.48 9.68
N LEU A 263 10.93 -15.28 10.09
CA LEU A 263 12.04 -16.20 9.89
C LEU A 263 12.35 -16.88 11.23
N THR A 264 12.19 -18.20 11.28
CA THR A 264 12.59 -19.00 12.43
C THR A 264 13.86 -19.77 12.13
N VAL A 265 14.84 -19.69 13.01
CA VAL A 265 16.12 -20.39 12.92
C VAL A 265 16.16 -21.47 14.00
N THR A 266 16.43 -22.71 13.61
CA THR A 266 16.66 -23.81 14.54
C THR A 266 18.12 -24.23 14.49
N LYS A 267 18.71 -24.58 15.65
CA LYS A 267 20.04 -25.23 15.70
C LYS A 267 19.85 -26.69 16.04
N ALA A 268 20.56 -27.58 15.34
CA ALA A 268 20.46 -29.02 15.51
C ALA A 268 21.83 -29.71 15.48
N GLY A 269 21.86 -31.00 15.83
CA GLY A 269 23.06 -31.84 15.82
C GLY A 269 23.73 -31.98 17.18
N THR A 270 24.88 -32.66 17.22
CA THR A 270 25.62 -32.98 18.46
C THR A 270 26.60 -31.89 18.89
N GLY A 271 26.94 -30.99 17.97
CA GLY A 271 27.81 -29.83 18.20
C GLY A 271 27.03 -28.57 18.56
N SER A 272 27.77 -27.49 18.75
CA SER A 272 27.22 -26.18 19.11
C SER A 272 27.74 -25.08 18.17
N GLY A 273 27.00 -23.98 18.13
CA GLY A 273 27.32 -22.82 17.31
C GLY A 273 26.33 -21.69 17.50
N THR A 274 26.60 -20.58 16.82
CA THR A 274 25.70 -19.44 16.69
C THR A 274 25.28 -19.28 15.23
N VAL A 275 24.09 -18.71 15.03
CA VAL A 275 23.64 -18.25 13.72
C VAL A 275 23.32 -16.76 13.83
N SER A 276 23.86 -15.94 12.95
CA SER A 276 23.62 -14.50 12.95
C SER A 276 23.20 -13.97 11.58
N GLY A 277 22.45 -12.89 11.59
CA GLY A 277 22.02 -12.12 10.42
C GLY A 277 21.37 -10.79 10.82
N PRO A 278 20.81 -10.02 9.88
CA PRO A 278 20.17 -8.73 10.18
C PRO A 278 19.06 -8.84 11.23
N GLY A 279 19.35 -8.49 12.49
CA GLY A 279 18.37 -8.62 13.59
C GLY A 279 18.13 -10.04 14.10
N VAL A 280 18.93 -11.04 13.67
CA VAL A 280 18.89 -12.41 14.19
C VAL A 280 20.21 -12.74 14.87
N SER A 281 20.15 -13.28 16.09
CA SER A 281 21.31 -13.77 16.85
C SER A 281 20.94 -15.05 17.60
N CYS A 282 20.83 -16.14 16.84
CA CYS A 282 20.35 -17.41 17.32
C CYS A 282 21.41 -18.12 18.17
N GLY A 283 21.05 -18.22 19.45
CA GLY A 283 21.90 -18.40 20.62
C GLY A 283 21.12 -17.86 21.83
N ARG A 284 20.43 -16.72 21.63
CA ARG A 284 19.40 -16.17 22.53
C ARG A 284 18.09 -15.85 21.81
N ASP A 285 18.17 -15.34 20.57
CA ASP A 285 17.00 -14.98 19.77
C ASP A 285 17.04 -15.63 18.39
N CYS A 286 16.10 -16.52 18.15
CA CYS A 286 16.07 -17.41 17.00
C CYS A 286 14.86 -17.16 16.10
N ALA A 287 14.09 -16.08 16.32
CA ALA A 287 12.96 -15.74 15.46
C ALA A 287 12.91 -14.24 15.23
N GLN A 288 12.73 -13.82 13.96
CA GLN A 288 12.59 -12.42 13.63
C GLN A 288 11.60 -12.20 12.50
N SER A 289 10.86 -11.10 12.56
CA SER A 289 9.95 -10.70 11.48
C SER A 289 10.63 -9.70 10.55
N TYR A 290 10.48 -9.93 9.24
CA TYR A 290 11.06 -9.07 8.22
C TYR A 290 9.98 -8.58 7.28
N ALA A 291 10.01 -7.31 6.89
CA ALA A 291 9.15 -6.80 5.83
C ALA A 291 9.28 -7.67 4.57
N GLY A 292 8.18 -7.84 3.83
CA GLY A 292 8.20 -8.66 2.64
C GLY A 292 9.18 -8.15 1.58
N ASN A 293 9.69 -9.08 0.78
CA ASN A 293 10.78 -8.89 -0.18
C ASN A 293 12.15 -8.50 0.43
N THR A 294 12.27 -8.46 1.77
CA THR A 294 13.58 -8.29 2.41
C THR A 294 14.48 -9.49 2.11
N THR A 295 15.71 -9.23 1.68
CA THR A 295 16.73 -10.27 1.56
C THR A 295 17.50 -10.38 2.87
N VAL A 296 17.54 -11.59 3.44
CA VAL A 296 18.20 -11.91 4.71
C VAL A 296 19.31 -12.91 4.45
N THR A 297 20.55 -12.58 4.82
CA THR A 297 21.68 -13.52 4.77
C THR A 297 22.06 -13.93 6.18
N LEU A 298 22.02 -15.24 6.44
CA LEU A 298 22.43 -15.87 7.69
C LEU A 298 23.81 -16.53 7.55
N ALA A 299 24.63 -16.36 8.58
CA ALA A 299 25.91 -17.03 8.75
C ALA A 299 25.88 -17.95 9.97
N ALA A 300 26.43 -19.16 9.85
CA ALA A 300 26.61 -20.09 10.95
C ALA A 300 28.08 -20.11 11.36
N VAL A 301 28.35 -19.95 12.66
CA VAL A 301 29.71 -19.99 13.22
C VAL A 301 29.75 -21.10 14.28
N PRO A 302 30.48 -22.21 14.04
CA PRO A 302 30.64 -23.24 15.05
C PRO A 302 31.50 -22.72 16.21
N VAL A 303 31.22 -23.18 17.42
CA VAL A 303 32.14 -22.96 18.56
C VAL A 303 33.29 -23.98 18.50
N ALA A 304 34.35 -23.74 19.29
CA ALA A 304 35.46 -24.69 19.41
C ALA A 304 34.96 -26.11 19.78
N GLY A 305 35.52 -27.13 19.13
CA GLY A 305 35.06 -28.52 19.31
C GLY A 305 33.82 -28.89 18.48
N SER A 306 33.39 -28.03 17.54
CA SER A 306 32.24 -28.28 16.66
C SER A 306 32.54 -27.86 15.22
N THR A 307 31.78 -28.42 14.28
CA THR A 307 31.80 -28.11 12.85
C THR A 307 30.38 -27.81 12.39
N PHE A 308 30.21 -26.81 11.52
CA PHE A 308 28.95 -26.57 10.84
C PHE A 308 28.84 -27.50 9.63
N THR A 309 27.79 -28.32 9.57
CA THR A 309 27.64 -29.36 8.53
C THR A 309 26.61 -29.02 7.46
N GLY A 310 25.77 -28.02 7.68
CA GLY A 310 24.90 -27.48 6.64
C GLY A 310 23.58 -26.90 7.13
N TRP A 311 22.89 -26.27 6.18
CA TRP A 311 21.54 -25.76 6.30
C TRP A 311 20.52 -26.78 5.78
N SER A 312 19.32 -26.74 6.36
CA SER A 312 18.11 -27.38 5.82
C SER A 312 16.88 -26.50 6.03
N GLY A 313 15.75 -26.88 5.41
CA GLY A 313 14.52 -26.10 5.41
C GLY A 313 14.47 -25.12 4.22
N SER A 314 14.33 -23.83 4.50
CA SER A 314 14.26 -22.78 3.46
C SER A 314 15.63 -22.43 2.84
N CYS A 315 16.71 -23.03 3.36
CA CYS A 315 18.08 -22.98 2.84
C CYS A 315 18.65 -24.40 2.80
N THR A 316 19.62 -24.63 1.92
CA THR A 316 20.29 -25.94 1.78
C THR A 316 21.78 -25.76 1.53
N GLY A 317 22.60 -26.76 1.91
CA GLY A 317 24.05 -26.77 1.67
C GLY A 317 24.84 -26.08 2.78
N THR A 318 26.13 -25.80 2.54
CA THR A 318 27.06 -25.28 3.57
C THR A 318 27.47 -23.82 3.38
N SER A 319 27.08 -23.19 2.26
CA SER A 319 27.32 -21.78 1.99
C SER A 319 26.47 -20.87 2.89
N ALA A 320 26.73 -19.56 2.87
CA ALA A 320 25.86 -18.59 3.57
C ALA A 320 24.41 -18.72 3.10
N CYS A 321 23.47 -18.75 4.05
CA CYS A 321 22.05 -18.95 3.76
C CYS A 321 21.41 -17.59 3.41
N THR A 322 21.14 -17.36 2.13
CA THR A 322 20.48 -16.13 1.66
C THR A 322 19.02 -16.42 1.31
N LEU A 323 18.11 -15.70 1.94
CA LEU A 323 16.66 -15.87 1.86
C LEU A 323 15.99 -14.59 1.37
N SER A 324 15.06 -14.68 0.42
CA SER A 324 14.13 -13.59 0.12
C SER A 324 12.83 -13.81 0.88
N MET A 325 12.48 -12.93 1.81
CA MET A 325 11.31 -13.06 2.68
C MET A 325 10.03 -12.76 1.91
N THR A 326 9.45 -13.78 1.28
CA THR A 326 8.18 -13.72 0.52
C THR A 326 7.04 -14.53 1.17
N ALA A 327 7.38 -15.28 2.21
CA ALA A 327 6.50 -16.07 3.06
C ALA A 327 7.24 -16.29 4.38
N ALA A 328 6.55 -16.76 5.42
CA ALA A 328 7.24 -17.24 6.62
C ALA A 328 8.24 -18.34 6.23
N LYS A 329 9.45 -18.29 6.80
CA LYS A 329 10.54 -19.22 6.48
C LYS A 329 11.07 -19.85 7.75
N ALA A 330 11.41 -21.13 7.65
CA ALA A 330 12.13 -21.86 8.69
C ALA A 330 13.43 -22.42 8.12
N VAL A 331 14.53 -22.25 8.85
CA VAL A 331 15.84 -22.80 8.50
C VAL A 331 16.47 -23.49 9.70
N THR A 332 17.17 -24.58 9.44
CA THR A 332 17.90 -25.32 10.48
C THR A 332 19.39 -25.32 10.15
N ALA A 333 20.22 -24.87 11.11
CA ALA A 333 21.67 -25.00 11.08
C ALA A 333 22.09 -26.25 11.86
N THR A 334 22.79 -27.17 11.21
CA THR A 334 23.31 -28.38 11.88
C THR A 334 24.78 -28.22 12.23
N PHE A 335 25.11 -28.51 13.49
CA PHE A 335 26.47 -28.55 14.01
C PHE A 335 26.79 -29.94 14.55
N THR A 336 27.98 -30.46 14.29
CA THR A 336 28.46 -31.74 14.82
C THR A 336 29.73 -31.55 15.63
N ARG A 337 29.90 -32.30 16.73
CA ARG A 337 31.17 -32.28 17.48
C ARG A 337 32.31 -32.72 16.59
N THR A 338 33.45 -32.03 16.68
CA THR A 338 34.69 -32.55 16.11
C THR A 338 35.15 -33.74 16.94
N PRO A 339 35.70 -34.80 16.31
CA PRO A 339 36.37 -35.90 17.00
C PRO A 339 37.47 -35.42 17.94
#